data_AF-A0A645FWN4-F1
#
_entry.id   AF-A0A645FWN4-F1
#
_cell.length_a   1.000
_cell.length_b   1.000
_cell.length_c   1.000
_cell.angle_alpha   90.00
_cell.angle_beta   90.00
_cell.angle_gamma   90.00
#
_symmetry.space_group_name_H-M   'P 1'
#
loop_
_entity.id
_entity.type
_entity.pdbx_description
1 polymer ?
#
loop_
_entity_poly.entity_id
_entity_poly.type
_entity_poly.pdbx_seq_one_letter_code
_entity_poly.pdbx_strand_id
1 'polypeptide(L)'
;MPAALGVELIAGLNFMNILPPMPYGGAIVFGLALIALGVMLFLFAFYCFAFLRQMVRASLRWRKNMVGDEALPLLPLSPQFSPKTRRGLRSVMLWAVLIFGITFIVGFTILVLYTHSFGFWHALGWFGYPPTVY
;
A
#
# COMPACT_ATOMS: atom_id res chain seq x y z
N MET A 1 8.67 1.18 -0.78
CA MET A 1 8.72 2.01 -2.00
C MET A 1 7.68 3.12 -1.99
N PRO A 2 6.35 2.89 -1.95
CA PRO A 2 5.38 4.01 -2.02
C PRO A 2 5.48 5.00 -0.85
N ALA A 3 5.69 4.51 0.37
CA ALA A 3 5.86 5.39 1.53
C ALA A 3 7.12 6.27 1.44
N ALA A 4 8.21 5.77 0.85
CA ALA A 4 9.44 6.55 0.66
C ALA A 4 9.20 7.70 -0.33
N LEU A 5 8.59 7.40 -1.48
CA LEU A 5 8.19 8.40 -2.47
C LEU A 5 7.22 9.44 -1.89
N GLY A 6 6.31 9.02 -1.02
CA GLY A 6 5.39 9.93 -0.33
C GLY A 6 6.11 10.91 0.61
N VAL A 7 7.11 10.43 1.35
CA VAL A 7 7.96 11.28 2.21
C VAL A 7 8.81 12.24 1.36
N GLU A 8 9.38 11.75 0.26
CA GLU A 8 10.15 12.56 -0.69
C GLU A 8 9.30 13.71 -1.28
N LEU A 9 8.05 13.43 -1.67
CA LEU A 9 7.11 14.44 -2.18
C LEU A 9 6.78 15.51 -1.14
N ILE A 10 6.57 15.11 0.11
CA ILE A 10 6.26 16.06 1.20
C ILE A 10 7.48 16.92 1.53
N ALA A 11 8.67 16.31 1.57
CA ALA A 11 9.90 17.00 1.94
C ALA A 11 10.52 17.79 0.78
N GLY A 12 10.02 17.65 -0.45
CA GLY A 12 10.61 18.23 -1.65
C GLY A 12 12.00 17.66 -1.96
N LEU A 13 12.30 16.47 -1.46
CA LEU A 13 13.61 15.82 -1.63
C LEU A 13 13.56 14.94 -2.87
N ASN A 14 14.58 15.04 -3.73
CA ASN A 14 14.66 14.25 -4.95
C ASN A 14 15.95 13.42 -4.98
N PHE A 15 16.05 12.43 -4.09
CA PHE A 15 17.29 11.66 -3.90
C PHE A 15 17.74 10.90 -5.15
N MET A 16 16.79 10.36 -5.92
CA MET A 16 17.08 9.54 -7.10
C MET A 16 16.83 10.28 -8.44
N ASN A 17 16.53 11.58 -8.41
CA ASN A 17 16.01 12.33 -9.57
C ASN A 17 14.78 11.67 -10.23
N ILE A 18 14.04 10.85 -9.46
CA ILE A 18 12.81 10.18 -9.90
C ILE A 18 11.60 11.09 -9.68
N LEU A 19 11.69 12.02 -8.72
CA LEU A 19 10.55 12.84 -8.34
C LEU A 19 10.24 13.85 -9.44
N PRO A 20 9.03 13.83 -10.00
CA PRO A 20 8.64 14.79 -11.01
C PRO A 20 8.38 16.16 -10.37
N PRO A 21 8.52 17.25 -11.13
CA PRO A 21 8.11 18.56 -10.65
C PRO A 21 6.61 18.55 -10.35
N MET A 22 6.24 18.90 -9.12
CA MET A 22 4.84 19.00 -8.68
C MET A 22 4.61 20.33 -7.97
N PRO A 23 3.40 20.91 -8.09
CA PRO A 23 2.99 22.00 -7.22
C PRO A 23 2.96 21.51 -5.76
N TYR A 24 3.53 22.29 -4.84
CA TYR A 24 3.74 21.85 -3.45
C TYR A 24 2.44 21.43 -2.74
N GLY A 25 1.34 22.13 -2.98
CA GLY A 25 0.02 21.75 -2.43
C GLY A 25 -0.46 20.38 -2.92
N GLY A 26 -0.24 20.06 -4.19
CA GLY A 26 -0.52 18.74 -4.75
C GLY A 26 0.45 17.67 -4.24
N ALA A 27 1.73 18.01 -4.10
CA ALA A 27 2.77 17.12 -3.62
C ALA A 27 2.51 16.64 -2.18
N ILE A 28 2.10 17.52 -1.26
CA ILE A 28 1.77 17.12 0.12
C ILE A 28 0.62 16.13 0.16
N VAL A 29 -0.49 16.47 -0.52
CA VAL A 29 -1.72 15.67 -0.45
C VAL A 29 -1.51 14.32 -1.15
N PHE A 30 -0.85 14.31 -2.30
CA PHE A 30 -0.53 13.08 -3.02
C PHE A 30 0.53 12.25 -2.28
N GLY A 31 1.48 12.88 -1.60
CA GLY A 31 2.47 12.22 -0.75
C GLY A 31 1.83 11.49 0.43
N LEU A 32 0.84 12.10 1.10
CA LEU A 32 0.04 11.43 2.14
C LEU A 32 -0.70 10.20 1.60
N ALA A 33 -1.25 10.30 0.37
CA ALA A 33 -1.88 9.16 -0.28
C ALA A 33 -0.88 8.01 -0.49
N LEU A 34 0.34 8.31 -0.96
CA LEU A 34 1.38 7.30 -1.17
C LEU A 34 1.88 6.65 0.14
N ILE A 35 1.94 7.40 1.24
CA ILE A 35 2.24 6.85 2.57
C ILE A 35 1.14 5.88 3.01
N ALA A 36 -0.13 6.30 2.91
CA ALA A 36 -1.27 5.45 3.25
C ALA A 36 -1.31 4.17 2.40
N LEU A 37 -1.04 4.28 1.09
CA LEU A 37 -0.87 3.14 0.19
C LEU A 37 0.27 2.21 0.62
N GLY A 38 1.41 2.77 1.03
CA GLY A 38 2.53 2.02 1.58
C GLY A 38 2.15 1.19 2.81
N VAL A 39 1.37 1.77 3.72
CA VAL A 39 0.84 1.07 4.90
C VAL A 39 -0.09 -0.08 4.49
N MET A 40 -1.02 0.17 3.55
CA MET A 40 -1.93 -0.87 3.06
C MET A 40 -1.16 -2.06 2.45
N LEU A 41 -0.17 -1.78 1.60
CA LEU A 41 0.65 -2.82 0.96
C LEU A 41 1.47 -3.60 1.98
N PHE A 42 2.02 -2.93 3.00
CA PHE A 42 2.71 -3.61 4.08
C PHE A 42 1.77 -4.56 4.85
N LEU A 43 0.58 -4.09 5.23
CA LEU A 43 -0.40 -4.92 5.93
C LEU A 43 -0.88 -6.10 5.08
N PHE A 44 -1.07 -5.87 3.77
CA PHE A 44 -1.43 -6.92 2.83
C PHE A 44 -0.32 -7.97 2.72
N ALA A 45 0.93 -7.55 2.53
CA ALA A 45 2.08 -8.45 2.48
C ALA A 45 2.23 -9.25 3.78
N PHE A 46 2.05 -8.61 4.93
CA PHE A 46 2.07 -9.27 6.23
C PHE A 46 0.98 -10.34 6.34
N TYR A 47 -0.24 -10.04 5.87
CA TYR A 47 -1.34 -11.00 5.83
C TYR A 47 -1.02 -12.18 4.91
N CYS A 48 -0.51 -11.93 3.70
CA CYS A 48 -0.10 -12.96 2.75
C CYS A 48 0.98 -13.87 3.34
N PHE A 49 1.97 -13.31 4.03
CA PHE A 49 3.01 -14.09 4.70
C PHE A 49 2.45 -14.99 5.81
N ALA A 50 1.55 -14.46 6.64
CA ALA A 50 0.89 -15.24 7.68
C ALA A 50 0.04 -16.38 7.08
N PHE A 51 -0.65 -16.11 5.96
CA PHE A 51 -1.41 -17.10 5.22
C PHE A 51 -0.51 -18.22 4.68
N LEU A 52 0.59 -17.89 4.01
CA LEU A 52 1.58 -18.86 3.52
C LEU A 52 2.14 -19.72 4.66
N ARG A 53 2.49 -19.11 5.79
CA ARG A 53 2.96 -19.83 6.98
C ARG A 53 1.92 -20.83 7.49
N GLN A 54 0.64 -20.46 7.46
CA GLN A 54 -0.45 -21.34 7.87
C GLN A 54 -0.65 -22.50 6.88
N MET A 55 -0.58 -22.24 5.58
CA MET A 55 -0.64 -23.29 4.55
C MET A 55 0.48 -24.31 4.68
N VAL A 56 1.71 -23.85 4.93
CA VAL A 56 2.85 -24.75 5.16
C VAL A 56 2.61 -25.62 6.40
N ARG A 57 2.11 -25.04 7.50
CA ARG A 57 1.79 -25.80 8.71
C ARG A 57 0.67 -26.83 8.50
N ALA A 58 -0.39 -26.43 7.82
CA ALA A 58 -1.51 -27.32 7.51
C ALA A 58 -1.08 -28.46 6.58
N SER A 59 -0.28 -28.19 5.56
CA SER A 59 0.22 -29.22 4.64
C SER A 59 1.17 -30.20 5.34
N LEU A 60 2.07 -29.73 6.20
CA LEU A 60 2.94 -30.60 6.99
C LEU A 60 2.15 -31.47 7.97
N ARG A 61 1.11 -30.93 8.64
CA ARG A 61 0.22 -31.69 9.52
C ARG A 61 -0.54 -32.78 8.76
N TRP A 62 -1.10 -32.42 7.60
CA TRP A 62 -1.81 -33.36 6.74
C TRP A 62 -0.90 -34.52 6.31
N ARG A 63 0.33 -34.24 5.88
CA ARG A 63 1.32 -35.29 5.54
C ARG A 63 1.65 -36.19 6.72
N LYS A 64 1.82 -35.63 7.92
CA LYS A 64 2.06 -36.44 9.14
C LYS A 64 0.89 -37.37 9.44
N ASN A 65 -0.34 -36.90 9.31
CA ASN A 65 -1.54 -37.71 9.52
C ASN A 65 -1.70 -38.83 8.48
N MET A 66 -1.12 -38.70 7.29
CA MET A 66 -1.14 -39.77 6.29
C MET A 66 -0.16 -40.91 6.59
N VAL A 67 0.87 -40.66 7.43
CA VAL A 67 1.96 -41.62 7.70
C VAL A 67 1.86 -42.20 9.12
N GLY A 68 1.17 -41.54 10.04
CA GLY A 68 0.98 -42.00 11.42
C GLY A 68 -0.36 -42.68 11.66
N ASP A 69 -0.42 -43.54 12.68
CA ASP A 69 -1.64 -44.22 13.13
C ASP A 69 -2.62 -43.29 13.88
N GLU A 70 -2.14 -42.16 14.41
CA GLU A 70 -2.95 -41.20 15.15
C GLU A 70 -3.37 -40.01 14.28
N ALA A 71 -4.67 -39.93 13.98
CA ALA A 71 -5.25 -38.84 13.21
C ALA A 71 -5.42 -37.56 14.08
N LEU A 72 -4.41 -36.69 14.07
CA LEU A 72 -4.53 -35.37 14.71
C LEU A 72 -5.57 -34.50 13.98
N PRO A 73 -6.31 -33.60 14.67
CA PRO A 73 -7.27 -32.72 14.00
C PRO A 73 -6.58 -31.82 12.97
N LEU A 74 -7.26 -31.60 11.84
CA LEU A 74 -6.79 -30.74 10.76
C LEU A 74 -6.65 -29.29 11.23
N LEU A 75 -5.59 -28.62 10.79
CA LEU A 75 -5.42 -27.19 11.05
C LEU A 75 -6.32 -26.37 10.11
N PRO A 76 -6.87 -25.24 10.58
CA PRO A 76 -7.60 -24.33 9.71
C PRO A 76 -6.68 -23.75 8.63
N LEU A 77 -7.19 -23.57 7.42
CA LEU A 77 -6.44 -23.00 6.31
C LEU A 77 -6.24 -21.48 6.47
N SER A 78 -7.13 -20.82 7.20
CA SER A 78 -7.05 -19.38 7.48
C SER A 78 -6.03 -19.07 8.60
N PRO A 79 -5.23 -17.99 8.46
CA PRO A 79 -4.27 -17.59 9.48
C PRO A 79 -5.00 -17.21 10.76
N GLN A 80 -4.64 -17.88 11.86
CA GLN A 80 -5.21 -17.68 13.18
C GLN A 80 -4.42 -16.60 13.93
N PHE A 81 -4.87 -15.36 13.80
CA PHE A 81 -4.34 -14.24 14.59
C PHE A 81 -4.97 -14.19 15.96
N SER A 82 -4.22 -13.69 16.96
CA SER A 82 -4.83 -13.35 18.25
C SER A 82 -5.95 -12.31 18.05
N PRO A 83 -7.03 -12.32 18.87
CA PRO A 83 -8.11 -11.35 18.75
C PRO A 83 -7.63 -9.90 18.82
N LYS A 84 -6.60 -9.62 19.63
CA LYS A 84 -5.97 -8.29 19.75
C LYS A 84 -5.30 -7.87 18.44
N THR A 85 -4.48 -8.75 17.87
CA THR A 85 -3.79 -8.52 16.60
C THR A 85 -4.78 -8.31 15.45
N ARG A 86 -5.81 -9.17 15.36
CA ARG A 86 -6.84 -9.08 14.31
C ARG A 86 -7.59 -7.74 14.35
N ARG A 87 -7.96 -7.27 15.55
CA ARG A 87 -8.60 -5.95 15.71
C ARG A 87 -7.66 -4.83 15.29
N GLY A 88 -6.40 -4.87 15.72
CA GLY A 88 -5.38 -3.89 15.33
C GLY A 88 -5.20 -3.80 13.82
N LEU A 89 -4.95 -4.93 13.13
CA LEU A 89 -4.79 -4.94 11.68
C LEU A 89 -6.01 -4.38 10.96
N ARG A 90 -7.23 -4.75 11.40
CA ARG A 90 -8.46 -4.27 10.79
C ARG A 90 -8.59 -2.75 10.95
N SER A 91 -8.36 -2.22 12.16
CA SER A 91 -8.46 -0.79 12.40
C SER A 91 -7.44 0.00 11.58
N VAL A 92 -6.18 -0.44 11.55
CA VAL A 92 -5.13 0.26 10.76
C VAL A 92 -5.46 0.18 9.26
N MET A 93 -5.91 -0.97 8.76
CA MET A 93 -6.31 -1.10 7.35
C MET A 93 -7.48 -0.16 7.00
N LEU A 94 -8.52 -0.09 7.84
CA LEU A 94 -9.66 0.79 7.61
C LEU A 94 -9.25 2.27 7.58
N TRP A 95 -8.42 2.70 8.53
CA TRP A 95 -7.88 4.06 8.53
C TRP A 95 -6.99 4.34 7.31
N ALA A 96 -6.13 3.39 6.94
CA ALA A 96 -5.27 3.54 5.77
C ALA A 96 -6.09 3.67 4.47
N VAL A 97 -7.14 2.86 4.31
CA VAL A 97 -8.07 2.95 3.16
C VAL A 97 -8.78 4.30 3.14
N LEU A 98 -9.28 4.76 4.29
CA LEU A 98 -10.00 6.04 4.39
C LEU A 98 -9.08 7.23 4.07
N ILE A 99 -7.89 7.26 4.67
CA ILE A 99 -6.90 8.32 4.43
C ILE A 99 -6.48 8.29 2.96
N PHE A 100 -6.17 7.11 2.41
CA PHE A 100 -5.81 6.96 1.01
C PHE A 100 -6.92 7.46 0.09
N GLY A 101 -8.16 7.02 0.28
CA GLY A 101 -9.28 7.41 -0.58
C GLY A 101 -9.50 8.92 -0.61
N ILE A 102 -9.53 9.57 0.56
CA ILE A 102 -9.74 11.02 0.67
C ILE A 102 -8.56 11.79 0.04
N THR A 103 -7.33 11.47 0.46
CA THR A 103 -6.13 12.19 -0.01
C THR A 103 -5.87 11.94 -1.50
N PHE A 104 -6.13 10.75 -2.01
CA PHE A 104 -5.99 10.45 -3.43
C PHE A 104 -6.97 11.28 -4.27
N ILE A 105 -8.25 11.32 -3.90
CA ILE A 105 -9.27 12.10 -4.63
C ILE A 105 -8.96 13.60 -4.59
N VAL A 106 -8.63 14.13 -3.41
CA VAL A 106 -8.30 15.55 -3.26
C VAL A 106 -7.02 15.90 -4.02
N GLY A 107 -5.95 15.10 -3.86
CA GLY A 107 -4.68 15.31 -4.54
C GLY A 107 -4.82 15.23 -6.06
N PHE A 108 -5.56 14.24 -6.56
CA PHE A 108 -5.89 14.12 -7.98
C PHE A 108 -6.64 15.36 -8.48
N THR A 109 -7.67 15.80 -7.76
CA THR A 109 -8.46 16.98 -8.14
C THR A 109 -7.60 18.25 -8.19
N ILE A 110 -6.75 18.47 -7.18
CA ILE A 110 -5.82 19.62 -7.16
C ILE A 110 -4.90 19.59 -8.38
N LEU A 111 -4.32 18.43 -8.72
CA LEU A 111 -3.38 18.31 -9.83
C LEU A 111 -4.05 18.45 -11.20
N VAL A 112 -5.28 17.94 -11.35
CA VAL A 112 -6.07 18.13 -12.57
C VAL A 112 -6.43 19.59 -12.77
N LEU A 113 -6.86 20.28 -11.71
CA LEU A 113 -7.18 21.71 -11.77
C LEU A 113 -5.93 22.55 -12.07
N TYR A 114 -4.80 22.22 -11.45
CA TYR A 114 -3.54 22.93 -11.65
C TYR A 114 -2.98 22.78 -13.08
N THR A 115 -3.17 21.62 -13.70
CA THR A 115 -2.62 21.32 -15.04
C THR A 115 -3.63 21.49 -16.17
N HIS A 116 -4.88 21.81 -15.84
CA HIS A 116 -6.01 21.83 -16.77
C HIS A 116 -6.16 20.52 -17.59
N SER A 117 -5.70 19.39 -17.05
CA SER A 117 -5.65 18.10 -17.75
C SER A 117 -5.91 16.95 -16.80
N PHE A 118 -6.77 16.01 -17.21
CA PHE A 118 -6.95 14.75 -16.48
C PHE A 118 -5.66 13.91 -16.44
N GLY A 119 -4.83 14.02 -17.48
CA GLY A 119 -3.50 13.44 -17.53
C GLY A 119 -2.46 14.38 -16.93
N PHE A 120 -2.63 14.80 -15.67
CA PHE A 120 -1.72 15.76 -15.03
C PHE A 120 -0.27 15.26 -14.99
N TRP A 121 -0.06 13.93 -14.84
CA TRP A 121 1.27 13.31 -14.90
C TRP A 121 1.92 13.52 -16.26
N HIS A 122 1.11 13.63 -17.31
CA HIS A 122 1.61 13.99 -18.61
C HIS A 122 1.99 15.47 -18.66
N ALA A 123 1.13 16.38 -18.19
CA ALA A 123 1.41 17.81 -18.18
C ALA A 123 2.63 18.18 -17.31
N LEU A 124 2.91 17.42 -16.26
CA LEU A 124 4.05 17.59 -15.36
C LEU A 124 5.33 16.87 -15.85
N GLY A 125 5.31 16.23 -17.03
CA GLY A 125 6.52 15.67 -17.64
C GLY A 125 7.11 14.45 -16.92
N TRP A 126 6.28 13.61 -16.27
CA TRP A 126 6.78 12.48 -15.47
C TRP A 126 7.57 11.44 -16.27
N PHE A 127 7.39 11.41 -17.58
CA PHE A 127 8.03 10.44 -18.48
C PHE A 127 9.17 11.05 -19.31
N GLY A 128 9.77 12.15 -18.84
CA GLY A 128 11.02 12.68 -19.40
C GLY A 128 10.87 13.62 -20.60
N TYR A 129 9.65 14.07 -20.91
CA TYR A 129 9.41 15.15 -21.86
C TYR A 129 9.07 16.45 -21.14
N PRO A 130 9.18 17.62 -21.81
CA PRO A 130 9.02 18.91 -21.16
C PRO A 130 7.61 19.08 -20.56
N PRO A 131 7.48 19.61 -19.34
CA PRO A 131 6.18 19.91 -18.76
C PRO A 131 5.48 21.00 -19.58
N THR A 132 4.20 20.79 -19.89
CA THR A 132 3.38 21.68 -20.72
C THR A 132 2.38 22.48 -19.87
N VAL A 133 2.78 22.86 -18.65
CA VAL A 133 1.89 23.56 -17.71
C VAL A 133 1.45 24.87 -18.36
N TYR A 134 0.15 25.01 -18.62
CA TYR A 134 -0.48 26.21 -19.20
C TYR A 134 -0.91 27.17 -18.10
#